data_AF-F0F0P2-F1
#
_entry.id   AF-F0F0P2-F1
#
_cell.length_a   1.000
_cell.length_b   1.000
_cell.length_c   1.000
_cell.angle_alpha   90.00
_cell.angle_beta   90.00
_cell.angle_gamma   90.00
#
_symmetry.space_group_name_H-M   'P 1'
#
loop_
_entity.id
_entity.type
_entity.pdbx_description
1 polymer ?
#
loop_
_entity_poly.entity_id
_entity_poly.type
_entity_poly.pdbx_seq_one_letter_code
_entity_poly.pdbx_strand_id
1 'polypeptide(L)'
;MKNFIRTAASAVFLLGTLAVRAEPVPTPQQQQDAQKLTETAVQILDFGQFLGSGKDLPPWYELQPWQEKMKMTDEQFQCFKAKMTTSQGFREYKAEEALHYVQSRSPQELQQDFALLTPQTVQALSRLMSAFTQEDRSPGLSLQEVEKLQQDPPLFNAVDRFMSGEQHRDLRQLLLSLTFDNSPIENSAHSFQRYAFWSLKACHIPVE
;
A
#
# COMPACT_ATOMS: atom_id res chain seq x y z
N MET A 1 30.51 50.05 -47.46
CA MET A 1 31.60 49.32 -48.14
C MET A 1 32.53 48.72 -47.09
N LYS A 2 32.89 47.44 -47.29
CA LYS A 2 33.91 46.63 -46.58
C LYS A 2 33.48 45.88 -45.32
N ASN A 3 33.02 44.65 -45.59
CA ASN A 3 33.28 43.39 -44.87
C ASN A 3 34.54 43.41 -43.99
N PHE A 4 34.54 42.70 -42.86
CA PHE A 4 35.37 41.49 -42.71
C PHE A 4 34.94 40.65 -41.49
N ILE A 5 34.82 39.36 -41.76
CA ILE A 5 34.41 38.25 -40.91
C ILE A 5 35.58 37.77 -40.03
N ARG A 6 35.31 37.43 -38.77
CA ARG A 6 36.05 36.44 -37.93
C ARG A 6 35.05 35.86 -36.93
N THR A 7 34.31 34.80 -37.28
CA THR A 7 34.59 33.36 -37.06
C THR A 7 34.59 32.92 -35.58
N ALA A 8 33.54 32.15 -35.26
CA ALA A 8 33.43 31.01 -34.35
C ALA A 8 33.66 31.22 -32.83
N ALA A 9 32.61 30.97 -32.04
CA ALA A 9 32.48 29.72 -31.29
C ALA A 9 31.13 29.64 -30.55
N SER A 10 30.49 28.48 -30.69
CA SER A 10 29.74 27.78 -29.65
C SER A 10 28.53 28.46 -29.01
N ALA A 11 27.34 28.00 -29.41
CA ALA A 11 26.52 27.18 -28.52
C ALA A 11 25.31 26.67 -29.30
N VAL A 12 25.37 25.41 -29.71
CA VAL A 12 24.17 24.61 -29.97
C VAL A 12 23.48 24.47 -28.62
N PHE A 13 22.55 25.37 -28.30
CA PHE A 13 21.59 25.15 -27.22
C PHE A 13 20.59 24.10 -27.73
N LEU A 14 20.93 22.84 -27.45
CA LEU A 14 20.00 21.72 -27.45
C LEU A 14 18.82 22.10 -26.56
N LEU A 15 17.70 22.45 -27.19
CA LEU A 15 16.37 22.41 -26.59
C LEU A 15 15.97 20.94 -26.37
N GLY A 16 16.68 20.29 -25.45
CA GLY A 16 16.25 19.07 -24.80
C GLY A 16 15.73 19.46 -23.43
N THR A 17 14.59 20.15 -23.38
CA THR A 17 13.87 20.32 -22.12
C THR A 17 13.52 18.93 -21.63
N LEU A 18 14.19 18.51 -20.56
CA LEU A 18 13.77 17.41 -19.71
C LEU A 18 12.33 17.70 -19.31
N ALA A 19 11.37 17.09 -20.01
CA ALA A 19 10.03 16.94 -19.48
C ALA A 19 10.18 16.02 -18.27
N VAL A 20 10.46 16.61 -17.11
CA VAL A 20 10.07 16.03 -15.84
C VAL A 20 8.57 15.82 -15.99
N ARG A 21 8.15 14.58 -16.25
CA ARG A 21 6.73 14.21 -16.23
C ARG A 21 6.28 14.47 -14.80
N ALA A 22 5.75 15.66 -14.54
CA ALA A 22 5.00 15.91 -13.33
C ALA A 22 3.87 14.88 -13.31
N GLU A 23 3.72 14.17 -12.19
CA GLU A 23 2.59 13.28 -12.02
C GLU A 23 1.29 14.06 -12.26
N PRO A 24 0.32 13.47 -12.96
CA PRO A 24 -0.91 14.17 -13.28
C PRO A 24 -1.59 14.63 -11.98
N VAL A 25 -1.99 15.90 -11.93
CA VAL A 25 -2.74 16.43 -10.78
C VAL A 25 -4.06 15.66 -10.67
N PRO A 26 -4.36 15.03 -9.52
CA PRO A 26 -5.57 14.23 -9.38
C PRO A 26 -6.84 15.08 -9.45
N THR A 27 -7.86 14.55 -10.12
CA THR A 27 -9.19 15.17 -10.13
C THR A 27 -9.86 15.04 -8.76
N PRO A 28 -10.86 15.89 -8.42
CA PRO A 28 -11.62 15.75 -7.17
C PRO A 28 -12.24 14.36 -6.97
N GLN A 29 -12.73 13.75 -8.06
CA GLN A 29 -13.28 12.38 -8.01
C GLN A 29 -12.19 11.36 -7.65
N GLN A 30 -11.01 11.46 -8.27
CA GLN A 30 -9.89 10.57 -7.96
C GLN A 30 -9.42 10.70 -6.50
N GLN A 31 -9.46 11.91 -5.95
CA GLN A 31 -9.15 12.14 -4.53
C GLN A 31 -10.18 11.47 -3.62
N GLN A 32 -11.48 11.56 -3.94
CA GLN A 32 -12.54 10.91 -3.18
C GLN A 32 -12.44 9.38 -3.24
N ASP A 33 -12.19 8.83 -4.43
CA ASP A 33 -12.02 7.39 -4.62
C ASP A 33 -10.78 6.87 -3.88
N ALA A 34 -9.67 7.60 -3.92
CA ALA A 34 -8.45 7.27 -3.19
C ALA A 34 -8.68 7.33 -1.66
N GLN A 35 -9.40 8.36 -1.19
CA GLN A 35 -9.78 8.46 0.22
C GLN A 35 -10.64 7.26 0.64
N LYS A 36 -11.64 6.89 -0.16
CA LYS A 36 -12.49 5.72 0.12
C LYS A 36 -11.68 4.42 0.21
N LEU A 37 -10.74 4.19 -0.71
CA LEU A 37 -9.87 3.01 -0.67
C LEU A 37 -8.93 3.02 0.54
N THR A 38 -8.42 4.20 0.92
CA THR A 38 -7.61 4.38 2.13
C THR A 38 -8.39 4.00 3.38
N GLU A 39 -9.59 4.55 3.56
CA GLU A 39 -10.46 4.22 4.69
C GLU A 39 -10.84 2.74 4.70
N THR A 40 -11.08 2.16 3.51
CA THR A 40 -11.39 0.73 3.38
C THR A 40 -10.21 -0.13 3.83
N ALA A 41 -8.97 0.20 3.44
CA ALA A 41 -7.78 -0.52 3.87
C ALA A 41 -7.61 -0.47 5.40
N VAL A 42 -7.78 0.72 6.00
CA VAL A 42 -7.71 0.91 7.45
C VAL A 42 -8.83 0.17 8.19
N GLN A 43 -10.04 0.15 7.63
CA GLN A 43 -11.17 -0.59 8.21
C GLN A 43 -10.96 -2.11 8.16
N ILE A 44 -10.35 -2.62 7.09
CA ILE A 44 -9.99 -4.04 6.98
C ILE A 44 -8.96 -4.38 8.04
N LEU A 45 -7.83 -3.67 8.07
CA LEU A 45 -6.85 -3.80 9.13
C LEU A 45 -6.03 -2.52 9.26
N ASP A 46 -6.12 -1.85 10.41
CA ASP A 46 -5.18 -0.79 10.77
C ASP A 46 -3.85 -1.42 11.16
N PHE A 47 -3.01 -1.61 10.16
CA PHE A 47 -1.74 -2.29 10.32
C PHE A 47 -0.76 -1.49 11.18
N GLY A 48 -0.84 -0.15 11.14
CA GLY A 48 -0.02 0.71 11.99
C GLY A 48 -0.37 0.55 13.47
N GLN A 49 -1.67 0.51 13.79
CA GLN A 49 -2.13 0.18 15.14
C GLN A 49 -1.75 -1.25 15.55
N PHE A 50 -1.90 -2.22 14.65
CA PHE A 50 -1.53 -3.61 14.89
C PHE A 50 -0.05 -3.72 15.32
N LEU A 51 0.87 -3.12 14.55
CA LEU A 51 2.29 -3.05 14.90
C LEU A 51 2.55 -2.29 16.21
N GLY A 52 1.93 -1.13 16.40
CA GLY A 52 2.16 -0.29 17.57
C GLY A 52 1.63 -0.85 18.88
N SER A 53 0.62 -1.73 18.82
CA SER A 53 0.11 -2.41 20.01
C SER A 53 1.17 -3.28 20.68
N GLY A 54 2.12 -3.83 19.89
CA GLY A 54 3.13 -4.81 20.30
C GLY A 54 2.54 -6.10 20.90
N LYS A 55 1.21 -6.14 21.04
CA LYS A 55 0.53 -7.12 21.85
C LYS A 55 0.18 -8.33 21.08
N ASP A 56 0.19 -8.35 19.75
CA ASP A 56 -0.26 -9.48 18.92
C ASP A 56 0.63 -9.71 17.70
N LEU A 57 1.92 -9.34 17.77
CA LEU A 57 2.82 -9.54 16.65
C LEU A 57 3.31 -10.99 16.61
N PRO A 58 3.07 -11.73 15.52
CA PRO A 58 3.83 -12.93 15.24
C PRO A 58 5.34 -12.62 15.26
N PRO A 59 6.19 -13.59 15.64
CA PRO A 59 7.65 -13.40 15.73
C PRO A 59 8.30 -12.85 14.45
N TRP A 60 7.69 -13.07 13.28
CA TRP A 60 8.18 -12.55 12.00
C TRP A 60 7.80 -11.09 11.69
N TYR A 61 7.03 -10.42 12.56
CA TYR A 61 6.73 -8.98 12.47
C TYR A 61 7.61 -8.11 13.38
N GLU A 62 8.64 -8.70 14.00
CA GLU A 62 9.65 -7.89 14.68
C GLU A 62 10.27 -6.90 13.69
N LEU A 63 10.24 -5.61 14.04
CA LEU A 63 10.77 -4.55 13.17
C LEU A 63 12.30 -4.54 13.15
N GLN A 64 12.97 -5.11 14.14
CA GLN A 64 14.43 -5.06 14.29
C GLN A 64 15.20 -5.80 13.17
N PRO A 65 14.80 -7.01 12.74
CA PRO A 65 15.33 -7.64 11.52
C PRO A 65 15.25 -6.76 10.25
N TRP A 66 14.32 -5.80 10.20
CA TRP A 66 14.20 -4.88 9.08
C TRP A 66 15.21 -3.75 9.10
N GLN A 67 15.68 -3.32 10.28
CA GLN A 67 16.78 -2.38 10.38
C GLN A 67 18.01 -2.90 9.62
N GLU A 68 18.37 -4.15 9.88
CA GLU A 68 19.51 -4.82 9.24
C GLU A 68 19.25 -5.08 7.75
N LYS A 69 18.09 -5.64 7.41
CA LYS A 69 17.74 -6.00 6.03
C LYS A 69 17.68 -4.78 5.10
N MET A 70 17.22 -3.64 5.60
CA MET A 70 17.12 -2.39 4.85
C MET A 70 18.34 -1.48 5.03
N LYS A 71 19.38 -1.94 5.75
CA LYS A 71 20.62 -1.18 6.02
C LYS A 71 20.35 0.21 6.60
N MET A 72 19.36 0.31 7.48
CA MET A 72 19.00 1.58 8.11
C MET A 72 20.00 1.94 9.21
N THR A 73 20.37 3.23 9.30
CA THR A 73 21.01 3.79 10.50
C THR A 73 20.05 3.73 11.68
N ASP A 74 20.55 3.90 12.90
CA ASP A 74 19.69 3.96 14.10
C ASP A 74 18.65 5.10 13.98
N GLU A 75 19.04 6.26 13.47
CA GLU A 75 18.14 7.40 13.25
C GLU A 75 17.03 7.09 12.23
N GLN A 76 17.42 6.45 11.10
CA GLN A 76 16.48 5.98 10.09
C GLN A 76 15.49 4.97 10.67
N PHE A 77 16.00 4.02 11.47
CA PHE A 77 15.17 3.00 12.08
C PHE A 77 14.22 3.56 13.14
N GLN A 78 14.65 4.52 13.96
CA GLN A 78 13.75 5.16 14.93
C GLN A 78 12.63 5.93 14.23
N CYS A 79 12.94 6.67 13.16
CA CYS A 79 11.91 7.40 12.43
C CYS A 79 10.94 6.45 11.69
N PHE A 80 11.49 5.44 11.03
CA PHE A 80 10.73 4.34 10.43
C PHE A 80 9.75 3.71 11.43
N LYS A 81 10.26 3.29 12.59
CA LYS A 81 9.46 2.70 13.66
C LYS A 81 8.36 3.66 14.11
N ALA A 82 8.70 4.93 14.38
CA ALA A 82 7.75 5.94 14.84
C ALA A 82 6.59 6.19 13.85
N LYS A 83 6.83 6.06 12.54
CA LYS A 83 5.78 6.17 11.52
C LYS A 83 4.99 4.87 11.35
N MET A 84 5.70 3.76 11.23
CA MET A 84 5.14 2.45 10.91
C MET A 84 4.22 1.90 12.02
N THR A 85 4.44 2.30 13.28
CA THR A 85 3.64 1.82 14.43
C THR A 85 2.48 2.75 14.78
N THR A 86 1.96 3.53 13.84
CA THR A 86 0.86 4.47 14.09
C THR A 86 -0.23 4.35 13.04
N SER A 87 -1.49 4.45 13.48
CA SER A 87 -2.65 4.54 12.59
C SER A 87 -2.53 5.65 11.56
N GLN A 88 -2.02 6.82 12.01
CA GLN A 88 -1.86 7.98 11.14
C GLN A 88 -0.82 7.73 10.06
N GLY A 89 0.36 7.20 10.41
CA GLY A 89 1.39 6.88 9.42
C GLY A 89 0.91 5.82 8.42
N PHE A 90 0.13 4.84 8.88
CA PHE A 90 -0.39 3.80 7.99
C PHE A 90 -1.43 4.36 7.01
N ARG A 91 -2.32 5.23 7.50
CA ARG A 91 -3.30 5.95 6.69
C ARG A 91 -2.63 6.82 5.64
N GLU A 92 -1.59 7.57 5.98
CA GLU A 92 -0.85 8.42 5.04
C GLU A 92 -0.18 7.59 3.92
N TYR A 93 0.45 6.45 4.27
CA TYR A 93 0.98 5.51 3.29
C TYR A 93 -0.10 4.96 2.35
N LYS A 94 -1.24 4.52 2.92
CA LYS A 94 -2.35 4.00 2.11
C LYS A 94 -2.99 5.07 1.22
N ALA A 95 -2.98 6.33 1.64
CA ALA A 95 -3.43 7.43 0.80
C ALA A 95 -2.56 7.61 -0.46
N GLU A 96 -1.24 7.49 -0.34
CA GLU A 96 -0.33 7.55 -1.49
C GLU A 96 -0.54 6.35 -2.44
N GLU A 97 -0.58 5.13 -1.90
CA GLU A 97 -0.83 3.92 -2.71
C GLU A 97 -2.22 3.92 -3.37
N ALA A 98 -3.25 4.38 -2.66
CA ALA A 98 -4.62 4.46 -3.19
C ALA A 98 -4.74 5.53 -4.28
N LEU A 99 -4.03 6.65 -4.15
CA LEU A 99 -4.01 7.67 -5.18
C LEU A 99 -3.34 7.15 -6.45
N HIS A 100 -2.19 6.50 -6.31
CA HIS A 100 -1.50 5.86 -7.44
C HIS A 100 -2.40 4.80 -8.11
N TYR A 101 -3.08 3.97 -7.31
CA TYR A 101 -4.04 2.98 -7.80
C TYR A 101 -5.12 3.63 -8.67
N VAL A 102 -5.79 4.66 -8.13
CA VAL A 102 -6.89 5.35 -8.81
C VAL A 102 -6.44 6.07 -10.08
N GLN A 103 -5.25 6.66 -10.09
CA GLN A 103 -4.71 7.34 -11.28
C GLN A 103 -4.29 6.36 -12.38
N SER A 104 -3.97 5.11 -12.02
CA SER A 104 -3.55 4.06 -12.97
C SER A 104 -4.72 3.32 -13.64
N ARG A 105 -5.97 3.61 -13.26
CA ARG A 105 -7.17 2.86 -13.68
C ARG A 105 -8.14 3.68 -14.52
N SER A 106 -8.85 2.98 -15.40
CA SER A 106 -10.02 3.52 -16.06
C SER A 106 -11.22 3.61 -15.09
N PRO A 107 -12.18 4.52 -15.33
CA PRO A 107 -13.40 4.60 -14.51
C PRO A 107 -14.19 3.29 -14.43
N GLN A 108 -14.18 2.48 -15.50
CA GLN A 108 -14.90 1.20 -15.54
C GLN A 108 -14.24 0.15 -14.64
N GLU A 109 -12.91 0.07 -14.64
CA GLU A 109 -12.18 -0.82 -13.72
C GLU A 109 -12.43 -0.43 -12.26
N LEU A 110 -12.35 0.87 -11.94
CA LEU A 110 -12.65 1.37 -10.60
C LEU A 110 -14.07 1.03 -10.16
N GLN A 111 -15.05 1.16 -11.06
CA GLN A 111 -16.43 0.80 -10.75
C GLN A 111 -16.58 -0.70 -10.42
N GLN A 112 -15.90 -1.57 -11.17
CA GLN A 112 -15.91 -3.01 -10.94
C GLN A 112 -15.26 -3.37 -9.60
N ASP A 113 -14.15 -2.72 -9.28
CA ASP A 113 -13.45 -2.90 -8.01
C ASP A 113 -14.31 -2.43 -6.82
N PHE A 114 -14.88 -1.23 -6.90
CA PHE A 114 -15.73 -0.71 -5.83
C PHE A 114 -17.00 -1.53 -5.62
N ALA A 115 -17.52 -2.22 -6.64
CA ALA A 115 -18.68 -3.10 -6.50
C ALA A 115 -18.41 -4.30 -5.57
N LEU A 116 -17.15 -4.69 -5.39
CA LEU A 116 -16.77 -5.73 -4.43
C LEU A 116 -16.67 -5.22 -3.00
N LEU A 117 -16.44 -3.92 -2.82
CA LEU A 117 -16.17 -3.31 -1.51
C LEU A 117 -17.46 -2.86 -0.82
N THR A 118 -18.43 -3.77 -0.72
CA THR A 118 -19.65 -3.54 0.06
C THR A 118 -19.32 -3.52 1.56
N PRO A 119 -20.12 -2.85 2.41
CA PRO A 119 -19.90 -2.85 3.86
C PRO A 119 -19.79 -4.26 4.46
N GLN A 120 -20.60 -5.21 3.98
CA GLN A 120 -20.57 -6.60 4.44
C GLN A 120 -19.28 -7.31 4.03
N THR A 121 -18.81 -7.10 2.80
CA THR A 121 -17.56 -7.69 2.30
C THR A 121 -16.37 -7.13 3.06
N VAL A 122 -16.31 -5.81 3.27
CA VAL A 122 -15.26 -5.14 4.05
C VAL A 122 -15.25 -5.65 5.50
N GLN A 123 -16.42 -5.82 6.13
CA GLN A 123 -16.51 -6.37 7.48
C GLN A 123 -16.08 -7.85 7.53
N ALA A 124 -16.43 -8.66 6.53
CA ALA A 124 -15.98 -10.05 6.45
C ALA A 124 -14.45 -10.14 6.29
N LEU A 125 -13.86 -9.33 5.40
CA LEU A 125 -12.42 -9.21 5.24
C LEU A 125 -11.75 -8.78 6.54
N SER A 126 -12.29 -7.78 7.24
CA SER A 126 -11.76 -7.33 8.54
C SER A 126 -11.74 -8.44 9.60
N ARG A 127 -12.80 -9.24 9.70
CA ARG A 127 -12.86 -10.38 10.62
C ARG A 127 -11.85 -11.46 10.28
N LEU A 128 -11.79 -11.86 9.00
CA LEU A 128 -10.79 -12.81 8.50
C LEU A 128 -9.38 -12.30 8.80
N MET A 129 -9.16 -10.99 8.60
CA MET A 129 -7.87 -10.38 8.85
C MET A 129 -7.46 -10.43 10.32
N SER A 130 -8.37 -10.03 11.19
CA SER A 130 -8.16 -10.05 12.63
C SER A 130 -7.96 -11.47 13.17
N ALA A 131 -8.66 -12.46 12.62
CA ALA A 131 -8.46 -13.85 12.98
C ALA A 131 -7.05 -14.35 12.56
N PHE A 132 -6.61 -14.01 11.35
CA PHE A 132 -5.29 -14.38 10.86
C PHE A 132 -4.15 -13.81 11.70
N THR A 133 -4.25 -12.54 12.10
CA THR A 133 -3.22 -11.93 12.96
C THR A 133 -3.18 -12.51 14.37
N GLN A 134 -4.21 -13.26 14.79
CA GLN A 134 -4.31 -13.90 16.11
C GLN A 134 -4.06 -15.42 16.08
N GLU A 135 -3.81 -16.00 14.91
CA GLU A 135 -3.75 -17.47 14.71
C GLU A 135 -2.69 -18.16 15.58
N ASP A 136 -1.51 -17.54 15.76
CA ASP A 136 -0.44 -18.08 16.61
C ASP A 136 -0.87 -18.27 18.08
N ARG A 137 -1.83 -17.47 18.54
CA ARG A 137 -2.28 -17.44 19.95
C ARG A 137 -3.60 -18.15 20.15
N SER A 138 -4.42 -18.16 19.11
CA SER A 138 -5.71 -18.81 19.10
C SER A 138 -5.83 -19.63 17.81
N PRO A 139 -5.18 -20.81 17.75
CA PRO A 139 -5.21 -21.66 16.58
C PRO A 139 -6.65 -22.07 16.22
N GLY A 140 -6.98 -22.02 14.93
CA GLY A 140 -8.29 -22.35 14.39
C GLY A 140 -9.25 -21.16 14.27
N LEU A 141 -8.90 -19.94 14.74
CA LEU A 141 -9.77 -18.77 14.58
C LEU A 141 -10.02 -18.44 13.11
N SER A 142 -8.98 -18.50 12.27
CA SER A 142 -9.14 -18.23 10.84
C SER A 142 -10.11 -19.22 10.18
N LEU A 143 -10.02 -20.51 10.54
CA LEU A 143 -10.94 -21.53 10.05
C LEU A 143 -12.38 -21.27 10.52
N GLN A 144 -12.57 -20.90 11.79
CA GLN A 144 -13.91 -20.56 12.32
C GLN A 144 -14.54 -19.37 11.60
N GLU A 145 -13.77 -18.32 11.29
CA GLU A 145 -14.31 -17.18 10.53
C GLU A 145 -14.65 -17.57 9.08
N VAL A 146 -13.88 -18.46 8.46
CA VAL A 146 -14.22 -19.03 7.15
C VAL A 146 -15.50 -19.87 7.21
N GLU A 147 -15.65 -20.73 8.23
CA GLU A 147 -16.85 -21.55 8.43
C GLU A 147 -18.11 -20.68 8.65
N LYS A 148 -18.00 -19.60 9.44
CA LYS A 148 -19.09 -18.61 9.61
C LYS A 148 -19.43 -17.94 8.29
N LEU A 149 -18.42 -17.57 7.50
CA LEU A 149 -18.63 -16.93 6.20
C LEU A 149 -19.36 -17.87 5.22
N GLN A 150 -19.03 -19.16 5.24
CA GLN A 150 -19.70 -20.18 4.41
C GLN A 150 -21.20 -20.35 4.72
N GLN A 151 -21.67 -19.93 5.90
CA GLN A 151 -23.10 -19.93 6.25
C GLN A 151 -23.90 -18.85 5.50
N ASP A 152 -23.23 -17.90 4.85
CA ASP A 152 -23.82 -16.89 3.96
C ASP A 152 -23.21 -17.03 2.55
N PRO A 153 -23.75 -17.91 1.69
CA PRO A 153 -23.17 -18.19 0.38
C PRO A 153 -23.03 -16.96 -0.54
N PRO A 154 -23.99 -16.02 -0.60
CA PRO A 154 -23.81 -14.77 -1.34
C PRO A 154 -22.58 -13.96 -0.88
N LEU A 155 -22.41 -13.78 0.44
CA LEU A 155 -21.26 -13.05 0.99
C LEU A 155 -19.95 -13.80 0.80
N PHE A 156 -19.96 -15.12 1.02
CA PHE A 156 -18.81 -15.99 0.75
C PHE A 156 -18.34 -15.84 -0.71
N ASN A 157 -19.25 -15.91 -1.67
CA ASN A 157 -18.92 -15.77 -3.09
C ASN A 157 -18.38 -14.37 -3.44
N ALA A 158 -18.83 -13.32 -2.76
CA ALA A 158 -18.31 -11.96 -2.96
C ALA A 158 -16.87 -11.83 -2.43
N VAL A 159 -16.63 -12.35 -1.22
CA VAL A 159 -15.28 -12.42 -0.63
C VAL A 159 -14.36 -13.31 -1.46
N ASP A 160 -14.82 -14.49 -1.89
CA ASP A 160 -14.04 -15.40 -2.74
C ASP A 160 -13.69 -14.73 -4.07
N ARG A 161 -14.65 -14.08 -4.75
CA ARG A 161 -14.37 -13.33 -5.98
C ARG A 161 -13.33 -12.24 -5.78
N PHE A 162 -13.40 -11.51 -4.66
CA PHE A 162 -12.37 -10.53 -4.32
C PHE A 162 -11.02 -11.22 -4.13
N MET A 163 -10.95 -12.31 -3.35
CA MET A 163 -9.73 -13.03 -2.97
C MET A 163 -9.06 -13.80 -4.12
N SER A 164 -9.84 -14.42 -5.01
CA SER A 164 -9.34 -15.33 -6.06
C SER A 164 -9.36 -14.72 -7.46
N GLY A 165 -10.11 -13.64 -7.69
CA GLY A 165 -10.21 -13.00 -8.99
C GLY A 165 -8.91 -12.30 -9.40
N GLU A 166 -8.25 -12.80 -10.45
CA GLU A 166 -7.02 -12.18 -10.99
C GLU A 166 -7.20 -10.72 -11.41
N GLN A 167 -8.38 -10.39 -11.95
CA GLN A 167 -8.73 -9.02 -12.34
C GLN A 167 -8.71 -8.01 -11.17
N HIS A 168 -8.82 -8.49 -9.92
CA HIS A 168 -8.80 -7.65 -8.71
C HIS A 168 -7.50 -7.79 -7.93
N ARG A 169 -6.47 -8.40 -8.51
CA ARG A 169 -5.18 -8.63 -7.85
C ARG A 169 -4.57 -7.36 -7.28
N ASP A 170 -4.54 -6.29 -8.07
CA ASP A 170 -3.91 -5.04 -7.64
C ASP A 170 -4.76 -4.34 -6.56
N LEU A 171 -6.10 -4.47 -6.60
CA LEU A 171 -6.98 -3.99 -5.53
C LEU A 171 -6.74 -4.76 -4.23
N ARG A 172 -6.68 -6.10 -4.30
CA ARG A 172 -6.31 -6.92 -3.15
C ARG A 172 -4.95 -6.52 -2.63
N GLN A 173 -3.97 -6.31 -3.50
CA GLN A 173 -2.65 -5.88 -3.08
C GLN A 173 -2.71 -4.51 -2.41
N LEU A 174 -3.48 -3.55 -2.93
CA LEU A 174 -3.68 -2.26 -2.27
C LEU A 174 -4.27 -2.44 -0.86
N LEU A 175 -5.31 -3.27 -0.69
CA LEU A 175 -6.05 -3.37 0.56
C LEU A 175 -5.42 -4.33 1.58
N LEU A 176 -4.78 -5.42 1.12
CA LEU A 176 -4.29 -6.54 1.93
C LEU A 176 -2.77 -6.76 1.87
N SER A 177 -2.00 -5.92 1.17
CA SER A 177 -0.55 -6.10 0.91
C SER A 177 0.32 -6.46 2.11
N LEU A 178 -0.12 -6.14 3.33
CA LEU A 178 0.64 -6.40 4.54
C LEU A 178 0.24 -7.72 5.22
N THR A 179 -0.68 -8.47 4.64
CA THR A 179 -1.43 -9.47 5.40
C THR A 179 -1.77 -10.77 4.67
N PHE A 180 -2.11 -10.72 3.38
CA PHE A 180 -2.32 -11.91 2.56
C PHE A 180 -1.81 -11.65 1.16
N ASP A 181 -0.62 -12.13 0.87
CA ASP A 181 -0.33 -12.58 -0.48
C ASP A 181 0.26 -13.98 -0.36
N ASN A 182 -0.47 -14.97 -0.87
CA ASN A 182 -0.07 -16.38 -0.89
C ASN A 182 1.05 -16.64 -1.91
N SER A 183 1.57 -15.60 -2.57
CA SER A 183 2.87 -15.63 -3.21
C SER A 183 3.94 -15.74 -2.12
N PRO A 184 4.88 -16.70 -2.19
CA PRO A 184 5.84 -16.96 -1.12
C PRO A 184 6.50 -15.66 -0.70
N ILE A 185 6.38 -15.27 0.59
CA ILE A 185 7.13 -14.28 1.44
C ILE A 185 7.70 -12.99 0.77
N GLU A 186 8.17 -13.03 -0.46
CA GLU A 186 8.60 -11.94 -1.34
C GLU A 186 7.54 -10.83 -1.47
N ASN A 187 6.25 -11.12 -1.72
CA ASN A 187 5.26 -10.05 -1.96
C ASN A 187 4.87 -9.28 -0.69
N SER A 188 4.80 -9.95 0.47
CA SER A 188 4.64 -9.26 1.74
C SER A 188 5.89 -8.44 2.06
N ALA A 189 7.08 -8.99 1.84
CA ALA A 189 8.33 -8.26 2.01
C ALA A 189 8.42 -6.99 1.14
N HIS A 190 7.96 -7.04 -0.11
CA HIS A 190 7.89 -5.87 -0.99
C HIS A 190 6.94 -4.79 -0.47
N SER A 191 5.87 -5.17 0.21
CA SER A 191 4.91 -4.22 0.77
C SER A 191 5.41 -3.58 2.05
N PHE A 192 6.11 -4.33 2.91
CA PHE A 192 6.87 -3.78 4.04
C PHE A 192 7.96 -2.84 3.59
N GLN A 193 8.70 -3.20 2.53
CA GLN A 193 9.72 -2.35 1.92
C GLN A 193 9.11 -1.04 1.41
N ARG A 194 7.99 -1.07 0.70
CA ARG A 194 7.32 0.17 0.25
C ARG A 194 6.89 1.06 1.40
N TYR A 195 6.27 0.50 2.44
CA TYR A 195 5.88 1.30 3.61
C TYR A 195 7.11 1.84 4.37
N ALA A 196 8.20 1.09 4.39
CA ALA A 196 9.47 1.54 4.94
C ALA A 196 10.10 2.69 4.15
N PHE A 197 10.23 2.54 2.83
CA PHE A 197 10.72 3.61 1.95
C PHE A 197 9.86 4.86 2.06
N TRP A 198 8.53 4.69 2.09
CA TRP A 198 7.60 5.79 2.33
C TRP A 198 7.88 6.48 3.66
N SER A 199 8.06 5.73 4.74
CA SER A 199 8.33 6.27 6.07
C SER A 199 9.65 7.07 6.08
N LEU A 200 10.72 6.53 5.47
CA LEU A 200 12.01 7.21 5.37
C LEU A 200 11.93 8.51 4.55
N LYS A 201 11.23 8.49 3.41
CA LYS A 201 10.92 9.69 2.60
C LYS A 201 10.18 10.72 3.43
N ALA A 202 9.15 10.33 4.17
CA ALA A 202 8.38 11.22 5.05
C ALA A 202 9.24 11.81 6.19
N CYS A 203 10.29 11.11 6.61
CA CYS A 203 11.27 11.58 7.57
C CYS A 203 12.30 12.55 6.99
N HIS A 204 12.25 12.86 5.68
CA HIS A 204 13.24 13.67 4.96
C HIS A 204 14.68 13.16 5.11
N ILE A 205 14.84 11.86 5.32
CA ILE A 205 16.16 11.24 5.44
C ILE A 205 16.61 10.84 4.03
N PRO A 206 17.83 11.21 3.59
CA PRO A 206 18.37 10.71 2.33
C PRO A 206 18.39 9.19 2.35
N VAL A 207 17.78 8.59 1.34
CA VAL A 207 17.89 7.15 1.08
C VAL A 207 18.98 7.02 0.02
N GLU A 208 20.13 6.47 0.41
CA GLU A 208 21.25 6.15 -0.51
C GLU A 208 21.05 4.81 -1.21
#